data_AF-A0A2H0PVL3-F1
#
_entry.id   AF-A0A2H0PVL3-F1
#
_cell.length_a   1.000
_cell.length_b   1.000
_cell.length_c   1.000
_cell.angle_alpha   90.00
_cell.angle_beta   90.00
_cell.angle_gamma   90.00
#
_symmetry.space_group_name_H-M   'P 1'
#
loop_
_entity.id
_entity.type
_entity.pdbx_description
1 polymer ?
#
loop_
_entity_poly.entity_id
_entity_poly.type
_entity_poly.pdbx_seq_one_letter_code
_entity_poly.pdbx_strand_id
1 'polypeptide(L)' 'KDQVSHMGLSSIHEVLYGGSVHAGNIEQLAAYTIIDGFLVGHASLYPREIQTMIAVCEKV' A
#
# COMPACT_ATOMS: atom_id res chain seq x y z
N LYS A 1 33.56 -1.18 -24.51
CA LYS A 1 32.49 -0.32 -25.06
C LYS A 1 31.25 -1.19 -25.07
N ASP A 2 30.39 -1.18 -24.05
CA ASP A 2 30.07 -0.09 -23.12
C ASP A 2 29.81 -0.62 -21.71
N GLN A 3 30.60 -0.13 -20.76
CA GLN A 3 30.34 -0.21 -19.33
C GLN A 3 29.37 0.93 -19.02
N VAL A 4 28.07 0.67 -18.91
CA VAL A 4 27.11 1.65 -18.39
C VAL A 4 26.85 1.32 -16.93
N SER A 5 27.73 1.83 -16.08
CA SER A 5 27.47 2.03 -14.66
C SER A 5 26.55 3.24 -14.49
N HIS A 6 25.26 3.01 -14.19
CA HIS A 6 24.34 4.04 -13.70
C HIS A 6 23.60 3.52 -12.44
N MET A 7 24.09 3.96 -11.28
CA MET A 7 23.40 4.15 -10.00
C MET A 7 22.09 3.38 -9.72
N GLY A 8 22.17 2.31 -8.92
CA GLY A 8 21.50 2.27 -7.61
C GLY A 8 19.98 2.39 -7.45
N LEU A 9 19.13 2.19 -8.46
CA LEU A 9 17.71 1.88 -8.23
C LEU A 9 17.40 0.47 -8.74
N SER A 10 17.33 -0.49 -7.81
CA SER A 10 16.43 -1.63 -8.03
C SER A 10 15.05 -1.02 -8.25
N SER A 11 14.44 -1.25 -9.41
CA SER A 11 13.06 -0.81 -9.67
C SER A 11 12.12 -1.59 -8.76
N ILE A 12 11.97 -1.13 -7.52
CA ILE A 12 10.97 -1.63 -6.59
C ILE A 12 9.65 -1.04 -7.10
N HIS A 13 8.87 -1.87 -7.77
CA HIS A 13 7.52 -1.51 -8.17
C HIS A 13 6.60 -1.74 -6.98
N GLU A 14 6.02 -0.68 -6.44
CA GLU A 14 4.98 -0.78 -5.42
C GLU A 14 3.69 -1.33 -6.05
N VAL A 15 3.12 -2.35 -5.42
CA VAL A 15 1.86 -2.98 -5.78
C VAL A 15 0.78 -2.51 -4.81
N LEU A 16 -0.10 -1.63 -5.29
CA LEU A 16 -1.22 -1.13 -4.51
C LEU A 16 -2.49 -1.94 -4.77
N TYR A 17 -3.18 -2.35 -3.71
CA TYR A 17 -4.51 -2.95 -3.81
C TYR A 17 -5.58 -1.86 -3.91
N GLY A 18 -6.29 -1.82 -5.04
CA GLY A 18 -7.35 -0.83 -5.33
C GLY A 18 -8.77 -1.38 -5.25
N GLY A 19 -8.97 -2.56 -4.65
CA GLY A 19 -10.30 -3.13 -4.44
C GLY A 19 -11.06 -2.43 -3.31
N SER A 20 -12.20 -3.02 -2.89
CA SER A 20 -13.00 -2.49 -1.79
C SER A 20 -12.32 -2.72 -0.43
N VAL A 21 -11.48 -1.77 -0.03
CA VAL A 21 -10.80 -1.75 1.27
C VAL A 21 -11.52 -0.83 2.26
N HIS A 22 -11.65 -1.28 3.51
CA HIS A 22 -12.26 -0.54 4.63
C HIS A 22 -11.70 -1.06 5.96
N ALA A 23 -12.01 -0.40 7.09
CA ALA A 23 -11.43 -0.73 8.40
C ALA A 23 -11.69 -2.17 8.85
N GLY A 24 -12.81 -2.77 8.41
CA GLY A 24 -13.18 -4.15 8.72
C GLY A 24 -12.38 -5.25 7.99
N ASN A 25 -11.62 -4.93 6.94
CA ASN A 25 -10.87 -5.94 6.17
C ASN A 25 -9.39 -5.60 5.94
N ILE A 26 -8.96 -4.38 6.27
CA ILE A 26 -7.61 -3.90 5.95
C ILE A 26 -6.49 -4.71 6.60
N GLU A 27 -6.68 -5.22 7.82
CA GLU A 27 -5.67 -6.04 8.51
C GLU A 27 -5.36 -7.33 7.75
N GLN A 28 -6.40 -8.01 7.24
CA GLN A 28 -6.24 -9.22 6.44
C GLN A 28 -5.59 -8.94 5.09
N LEU A 29 -5.93 -7.80 4.47
CA LEU A 29 -5.34 -7.39 3.20
C LEU A 29 -3.88 -6.96 3.35
N ALA A 30 -3.52 -6.30 4.46
CA ALA A 30 -2.15 -5.86 4.73
C ALA A 30 -1.22 -7.04 5.07
N ALA A 31 -1.78 -8.19 5.47
CA ALA A 31 -1.00 -9.41 5.71
C ALA A 31 -0.45 -10.07 4.42
N TYR A 32 -0.90 -9.66 3.23
CA TYR A 32 -0.36 -10.18 1.97
C TYR A 32 1.00 -9.55 1.66
N THR A 33 2.04 -10.38 1.55
CA THR A 33 3.43 -9.94 1.31
C THR A 33 3.67 -9.24 -0.04
N ILE A 34 2.71 -9.32 -0.97
CA ILE A 34 2.77 -8.67 -2.28
C ILE A 34 2.04 -7.31 -2.30
N ILE A 35 1.29 -6.96 -1.25
CA ILE A 35 0.55 -5.70 -1.20
C ILE A 35 1.41 -4.69 -0.43
N ASP A 36 1.91 -3.69 -1.15
CA ASP A 36 2.74 -2.62 -0.57
C ASP A 36 1.89 -1.46 -0.04
N GLY A 37 0.60 -1.40 -0.43
CA GLY A 37 -0.32 -0.37 0.05
C GLY A 37 -1.70 -0.44 -0.57
N PHE A 38 -2.49 0.61 -0.34
CA PHE A 38 -3.91 0.66 -0.69
C PHE A 38 -4.27 1.93 -1.44
N LEU A 39 -5.02 1.78 -2.54
CA LEU A 39 -5.67 2.90 -3.22
C LEU A 39 -7.12 2.98 -2.77
N VAL A 40 -7.40 3.85 -1.81
CA VAL A 40 -8.68 3.88 -1.09
C VAL A 40 -9.73 4.73 -1.83
N GLY A 41 -10.86 4.11 -2.17
CA GLY A 41 -12.03 4.75 -2.78
C GLY A 41 -12.97 5.38 -1.75
N HIS A 42 -14.23 4.91 -1.71
CA HIS A 42 -15.31 5.51 -0.90
C HIS A 42 -14.97 5.70 0.59
N ALA A 43 -14.23 4.76 1.19
CA ALA A 43 -13.80 4.86 2.59
C ALA A 43 -12.95 6.11 2.90
N SER A 44 -12.24 6.66 1.90
CA SER A 44 -11.44 7.88 2.05
C SER A 44 -12.29 9.13 2.35
N LEU A 45 -13.59 9.10 2.08
CA LEU A 45 -14.52 10.20 2.36
C LEU A 45 -14.90 10.28 3.85
N TYR A 46 -14.54 9.28 4.66
CA TYR A 46 -14.90 9.20 6.07
C TYR A 46 -13.64 9.32 6.95
N PRO A 47 -13.39 10.49 7.59
CA PRO A 47 -12.12 10.74 8.29
C PRO A 47 -11.75 9.71 9.35
N ARG A 48 -12.73 9.22 10.13
CA ARG A 48 -12.48 8.18 11.13
C ARG A 48 -12.14 6.81 10.53
N GLU A 49 -12.75 6.48 9.40
CA GLU A 49 -12.51 5.23 8.68
C GLU A 49 -11.07 5.21 8.15
N ILE A 50 -10.67 6.26 7.41
CA ILE A 50 -9.33 6.34 6.83
C ILE A 50 -8.24 6.46 7.90
N GLN A 51 -8.49 7.14 9.02
CA GLN A 51 -7.56 7.18 10.15
C GLN A 51 -7.35 5.80 10.77
N THR A 52 -8.42 5.03 10.94
CA THR A 52 -8.34 3.66 11.44
C THR A 52 -7.53 2.78 10.50
N MET A 53 -7.76 2.93 9.19
CA MET A 53 -7.02 2.21 8.15
C MET A 53 -5.51 2.54 8.17
N ILE A 54 -5.15 3.82 8.23
CA ILE A 54 -3.75 4.26 8.32
C ILE A 54 -3.08 3.66 9.57
N ALA A 55 -3.75 3.72 10.72
CA ALA A 55 -3.22 3.18 11.97
C ALA A 55 -3.03 1.65 11.97
N VAL A 56 -3.73 0.91 11.09
CA VAL A 56 -3.45 -0.51 10.86
C VAL A 56 -2.20 -0.67 9.99
N CYS A 57 -2.11 0.05 8.88
CA CYS A 57 -0.96 -0.02 7.98
C CYS A 57 0.36 0.41 8.63
N GLU A 58 0.35 1.38 9.56
CA GLU A 58 1.56 1.80 10.30
C GLU A 58 2.11 0.74 11.27
N LYS A 59 1.33 -0.30 11.57
CA LYS A 59 1.73 -1.39 12.50
C LYS A 59 2.27 -2.63 11.80
N VAL A 60 2.12 -2.71 10.48
CA VAL A 60 2.57 -3.83 9.64
C VAL A 60 4.00 -3.57 9.19
#